data_AF-L8B0W0-F1
#
_entry.id   AF-L8B0W0-F1
#
_cell.length_a   1.000
_cell.length_b   1.000
_cell.length_c   1.000
_cell.angle_alpha   90.00
_cell.angle_beta   90.00
_cell.angle_gamma   90.00
#
_symmetry.space_group_name_H-M   'P 1'
#
loop_
_entity.id
_entity.type
_entity.pdbx_description
1 polymer ?
#
loop_
_entity_poly.entity_id
_entity_poly.type
_entity_poly.pdbx_seq_one_letter_code
_entity_poly.pdbx_strand_id
1 'polypeptide(L)'
;MEFRLNWVVVFALLQCVQGEEKLVESGGGLVQPGGSLRLSCVGSGFDFSRTYINWVRQAPGKGLEWLARISVDGGSTFYADFVRGRFTISRDNSQNTAYLQMNSLRTEDTARYYCVTDLDVWGPGIKVAVSSAPKTAPLVYPLAPCGRDTSGPNVALGCLASSYFPEPVTVTWNSGALTSGVHTFPSVLQPSGLYSLSSMVTVPASSLSSKSYTCNVNHPATTTKVDKRVGTKTKPPCPICPACEGPGPSAFIFPPKPKDTLMISRTPKVTCVVVDVSQENPEVQFSWYVDGVEVHTAQTRPKEEQFNSTYRVVSVLPIQHQDWLNGKEFKCKVNNKDLPAPITRIISKAKGQTREPQVYTLPPPTEELSRSKVTLTCLVTGFYPPDIDVEWQRNGQPEPEGNYRTTPPQQDVDGTYFLYSKLAVDKASWQRGDTFQCAVMHEALHNHYTQKSIFKTPGK
;
A
#
# COMPACT_ATOMS: atom_id res chain seq x y z
N MET A 1 -81.32 12.23 -1.91
CA MET A 1 -81.67 11.52 -3.15
C MET A 1 -80.65 10.41 -3.34
N GLU A 2 -81.08 9.17 -3.13
CA GLU A 2 -80.35 7.97 -3.55
C GLU A 2 -80.31 7.84 -5.09
N PHE A 3 -79.58 6.80 -5.54
CA PHE A 3 -79.58 6.17 -6.87
C PHE A 3 -78.63 6.85 -7.89
N ARG A 4 -77.68 6.20 -8.59
CA ARG A 4 -77.54 4.78 -8.99
C ARG A 4 -76.09 4.34 -9.26
N LEU A 5 -75.80 3.12 -8.82
CA LEU A 5 -74.82 2.18 -9.36
C LEU A 5 -75.07 1.99 -10.88
N ASN A 6 -74.14 2.39 -11.75
CA ASN A 6 -74.29 2.15 -13.19
C ASN A 6 -73.44 0.94 -13.62
N TRP A 7 -74.16 -0.09 -14.02
CA TRP A 7 -73.76 -1.39 -14.54
C TRP A 7 -73.05 -1.30 -15.90
N VAL A 8 -71.95 -0.58 -15.98
CA VAL A 8 -71.04 -0.60 -17.17
C VAL A 8 -69.72 -1.28 -16.84
N VAL A 9 -69.69 -2.04 -15.74
CA VAL A 9 -68.72 -3.11 -15.51
C VAL A 9 -69.40 -4.38 -16.01
N VAL A 10 -68.99 -4.91 -17.17
CA VAL A 10 -69.01 -6.34 -17.58
C VAL A 10 -68.93 -6.53 -19.11
N PHE A 11 -69.01 -5.49 -19.96
CA PHE A 11 -68.89 -5.66 -21.44
C PHE A 11 -67.75 -4.89 -22.13
N ALA A 12 -66.62 -4.68 -21.44
CA ALA A 12 -65.40 -4.15 -22.06
C ALA A 12 -64.10 -4.69 -21.41
N LEU A 13 -64.06 -5.96 -21.00
CA LEU A 13 -62.86 -6.62 -20.44
C LEU A 13 -62.35 -7.77 -21.32
N LEU A 14 -62.46 -7.64 -22.63
CA LEU A 14 -61.89 -8.60 -23.59
C LEU A 14 -61.29 -7.87 -24.79
N GLN A 15 -60.37 -6.94 -24.53
CA GLN A 15 -59.33 -6.59 -25.49
C GLN A 15 -57.98 -6.47 -24.77
N CYS A 16 -57.11 -7.42 -25.11
CA CYS A 16 -55.65 -7.40 -25.01
C CYS A 16 -55.02 -6.98 -23.67
N VAL A 17 -54.83 -7.95 -22.78
CA VAL A 17 -53.48 -8.16 -22.25
C VAL A 17 -52.71 -8.89 -23.34
N GLN A 18 -52.22 -8.15 -24.34
CA GLN A 18 -51.16 -8.67 -25.20
C GLN A 18 -49.94 -8.78 -24.28
N GLY A 19 -49.66 -9.99 -23.83
CA GLY A 19 -48.37 -10.29 -23.21
C GLY A 19 -47.29 -9.92 -24.21
N GLU A 20 -46.27 -9.21 -23.74
CA GLU A 20 -45.12 -8.81 -24.54
C GLU A 20 -44.54 -10.04 -25.25
N GLU A 21 -44.41 -9.98 -26.58
CA GLU A 21 -43.84 -11.07 -27.37
C GLU A 21 -42.38 -11.29 -26.96
N LYS A 22 -42.04 -12.50 -26.56
CA LYS A 22 -40.73 -12.80 -25.97
C LYS A 22 -40.20 -14.16 -26.40
N LEU A 23 -38.90 -14.18 -26.66
CA LEU A 23 -38.10 -15.39 -26.88
C LEU A 23 -37.09 -15.53 -25.74
N VAL A 24 -36.86 -16.76 -25.27
CA VAL A 24 -35.88 -17.05 -24.22
C VAL A 24 -35.03 -18.25 -24.62
N GLU A 25 -33.73 -18.02 -24.84
CA GLU A 25 -32.78 -19.09 -25.16
C GLU A 25 -32.14 -19.75 -23.94
N SER A 26 -31.85 -21.05 -24.04
CA SER A 26 -31.18 -21.85 -23.02
C SER A 26 -30.37 -22.99 -23.65
N GLY A 27 -29.58 -23.70 -22.83
CA GLY A 27 -28.74 -24.83 -23.29
C GLY A 27 -27.37 -24.45 -23.85
N GLY A 28 -26.98 -23.17 -23.77
CA GLY A 28 -25.62 -22.72 -24.13
C GLY A 28 -24.56 -23.09 -23.08
N GLY A 29 -23.28 -22.91 -23.42
CA GLY A 29 -22.18 -23.19 -22.50
C GLY A 29 -20.83 -23.43 -23.20
N LEU A 30 -19.87 -23.94 -22.43
CA LEU A 30 -18.55 -24.35 -22.91
C LEU A 30 -18.55 -25.81 -23.35
N VAL A 31 -18.04 -26.07 -24.54
CA VAL A 31 -17.86 -27.40 -25.10
C VAL A 31 -16.48 -27.52 -25.74
N GLN A 32 -15.90 -28.72 -25.72
CA GLN A 32 -14.63 -28.96 -26.41
C GLN A 32 -14.83 -29.06 -27.93
N PRO A 33 -13.80 -28.73 -28.74
CA PRO A 33 -13.85 -28.95 -30.18
C PRO A 33 -14.22 -30.40 -30.52
N GLY A 34 -15.12 -30.58 -31.50
CA GLY A 34 -15.69 -31.89 -31.86
C GLY A 34 -16.89 -32.32 -31.01
N GLY A 35 -17.16 -31.63 -29.89
CA GLY A 35 -18.32 -31.89 -29.06
C GLY A 35 -19.64 -31.44 -29.71
N SER A 36 -20.74 -31.71 -29.00
CA SER A 36 -22.10 -31.38 -29.44
C SER A 36 -22.87 -30.64 -28.35
N LEU A 37 -23.77 -29.74 -28.75
CA LEU A 37 -24.60 -28.94 -27.85
C LEU A 37 -26.00 -28.77 -28.44
N ARG A 38 -27.01 -28.67 -27.59
CA ARG A 38 -28.39 -28.41 -28.01
C ARG A 38 -28.89 -27.14 -27.36
N LEU A 39 -29.16 -26.13 -28.18
CA LEU A 39 -29.82 -24.90 -27.74
C LEU A 39 -31.34 -25.08 -27.82
N SER A 40 -32.06 -24.44 -26.91
CA SER A 40 -33.52 -24.31 -26.93
C SER A 40 -33.93 -22.85 -26.90
N CYS A 41 -35.06 -22.53 -27.52
CA CYS A 41 -35.65 -21.20 -27.57
C CYS A 41 -37.15 -21.32 -27.33
N VAL A 42 -37.63 -20.77 -26.21
CA VAL A 42 -39.05 -20.81 -25.82
C VAL A 42 -39.71 -19.50 -26.19
N GLY A 43 -40.83 -19.55 -26.91
CA GLY A 43 -41.64 -18.39 -27.28
C GLY A 43 -42.87 -18.20 -26.37
N SER A 44 -43.18 -16.96 -26.04
CA SER A 44 -44.38 -16.57 -25.29
C SER A 44 -44.94 -15.24 -25.80
N GLY A 45 -46.26 -15.02 -25.69
CA GLY A 45 -46.91 -13.77 -26.09
C GLY A 45 -47.37 -13.71 -27.55
N PHE A 46 -47.06 -14.72 -28.37
CA PHE A 46 -47.47 -14.84 -29.77
C PHE A 46 -47.84 -16.28 -30.15
N ASP A 47 -48.49 -16.46 -31.30
CA ASP A 47 -48.77 -17.79 -31.86
C ASP A 47 -47.51 -18.40 -32.48
N PHE A 48 -46.77 -19.16 -31.67
CA PHE A 48 -45.55 -19.84 -32.08
C PHE A 48 -45.76 -20.70 -33.33
N SER A 49 -46.92 -21.37 -33.44
CA SER A 49 -47.23 -22.31 -34.53
C SER A 49 -47.41 -21.65 -35.90
N ARG A 50 -47.61 -20.32 -35.96
CA ARG A 50 -47.77 -19.55 -37.20
C ARG A 50 -46.53 -18.75 -37.60
N THR A 51 -45.45 -18.90 -36.85
CA THR A 51 -44.27 -18.03 -36.94
C THR A 51 -43.06 -18.83 -37.42
N TYR A 52 -42.23 -18.24 -38.30
CA TYR A 52 -40.96 -18.85 -38.68
C TYR A 52 -39.90 -18.56 -37.62
N ILE A 53 -39.12 -19.58 -37.29
CA ILE A 53 -38.01 -19.42 -36.33
C ILE A 53 -36.69 -19.48 -37.08
N ASN A 54 -35.84 -18.51 -36.77
CA ASN A 54 -34.49 -18.40 -37.29
C ASN A 54 -33.48 -18.48 -36.13
N TRP A 55 -32.32 -19.06 -36.42
CA TRP A 55 -31.13 -18.92 -35.57
C TRP A 55 -30.10 -18.06 -36.28
N VAL A 56 -29.58 -17.09 -35.54
CA VAL A 56 -28.54 -16.16 -36.00
C VAL A 56 -27.43 -16.19 -34.96
N ARG A 57 -26.17 -16.09 -35.37
CA ARG A 57 -25.05 -15.94 -34.43
C ARG A 57 -24.30 -14.65 -34.63
N GLN A 58 -23.65 -14.19 -33.59
CA GLN A 58 -22.68 -13.09 -33.62
C GLN A 58 -21.39 -13.54 -32.95
N ALA A 59 -20.34 -13.73 -33.75
CA ALA A 59 -19.01 -14.00 -33.22
C ALA A 59 -18.37 -12.69 -32.72
N PRO A 60 -17.48 -12.73 -31.71
CA PRO A 60 -16.79 -11.55 -31.22
C PRO A 60 -16.08 -10.79 -32.35
N GLY A 61 -16.37 -9.49 -32.51
CA GLY A 61 -15.78 -8.64 -33.55
C GLY A 61 -16.33 -8.85 -34.97
N LYS A 62 -17.34 -9.72 -35.16
CA LYS A 62 -18.02 -9.94 -36.44
C LYS A 62 -19.48 -9.46 -36.41
N GLY A 63 -20.05 -9.31 -37.60
CA GLY A 63 -21.48 -9.03 -37.79
C GLY A 63 -22.37 -10.24 -37.45
N LEU A 64 -23.67 -10.05 -37.64
CA LEU A 64 -24.67 -11.12 -37.51
C LEU A 64 -24.59 -12.08 -38.70
N GLU A 65 -24.52 -13.38 -38.42
CA GLU A 65 -24.48 -14.46 -39.41
C GLU A 65 -25.73 -15.35 -39.23
N TRP A 66 -26.58 -15.43 -40.25
CA TRP A 66 -27.73 -16.33 -40.25
C TRP A 66 -27.28 -17.80 -40.34
N LEU A 67 -27.91 -18.69 -39.57
CA LEU A 67 -27.51 -20.10 -39.45
C LEU A 67 -28.54 -21.05 -40.04
N ALA A 68 -29.79 -20.94 -39.61
CA ALA A 68 -30.85 -21.85 -39.98
C ALA A 68 -32.23 -21.23 -39.82
N ARG A 69 -33.20 -21.74 -40.59
CA ARG A 69 -34.63 -21.39 -40.50
C ARG A 69 -35.49 -22.64 -40.55
N ILE A 70 -36.58 -22.63 -39.82
CA ILE A 70 -37.61 -23.68 -39.85
C ILE A 70 -39.00 -23.09 -40.13
N SER A 71 -39.78 -23.78 -40.96
CA SER A 71 -41.15 -23.40 -41.30
C SER A 71 -42.12 -23.54 -40.11
N VAL A 72 -43.29 -22.92 -40.25
CA VAL A 72 -44.38 -22.89 -39.24
C VAL A 72 -44.83 -24.29 -38.78
N ASP A 73 -44.86 -25.23 -39.71
CA ASP A 73 -45.22 -26.64 -39.53
C ASP A 73 -44.03 -27.56 -39.23
N GLY A 74 -42.80 -27.04 -39.30
CA GLY A 74 -41.58 -27.82 -39.15
C GLY A 74 -41.19 -28.69 -40.35
N GLY A 75 -41.95 -28.64 -41.44
CA GLY A 75 -41.74 -29.51 -42.62
C GLY A 75 -40.57 -29.09 -43.52
N SER A 76 -40.18 -27.82 -43.49
CA SER A 76 -39.07 -27.28 -44.29
C SER A 76 -38.00 -26.65 -43.39
N THR A 77 -36.74 -27.03 -43.62
CA THR A 77 -35.58 -26.48 -42.92
C THR A 77 -34.53 -25.97 -43.90
N PHE A 78 -33.93 -24.83 -43.57
CA PHE A 78 -32.89 -24.19 -44.37
C PHE A 78 -31.67 -23.94 -43.50
N TYR A 79 -30.48 -24.07 -44.07
CA TYR A 79 -29.21 -23.94 -43.36
C TYR A 79 -28.21 -23.12 -44.18
N ALA A 80 -27.37 -22.36 -43.50
CA ALA A 80 -26.22 -21.72 -44.12
C ALA A 80 -25.15 -22.76 -44.48
N ASP A 81 -24.44 -22.53 -45.57
CA ASP A 81 -23.55 -23.55 -46.15
C ASP A 81 -22.42 -23.98 -45.21
N PHE A 82 -21.94 -23.09 -44.35
CA PHE A 82 -20.86 -23.38 -43.39
C PHE A 82 -21.28 -24.20 -42.16
N VAL A 83 -22.58 -24.34 -41.89
CA VAL A 83 -23.12 -25.21 -40.82
C VAL A 83 -23.88 -26.43 -41.36
N ARG A 84 -24.09 -26.49 -42.67
CA ARG A 84 -24.79 -27.59 -43.34
C ARG A 84 -24.13 -28.93 -43.02
N GLY A 85 -24.93 -29.91 -42.62
CA GLY A 85 -24.47 -31.24 -42.22
C GLY A 85 -23.93 -31.34 -40.79
N ARG A 86 -23.73 -30.22 -40.09
CA ARG A 86 -23.29 -30.19 -38.68
C ARG A 86 -24.41 -29.77 -37.74
N PHE A 87 -25.23 -28.82 -38.16
CA PHE A 87 -26.31 -28.27 -37.34
C PHE A 87 -27.67 -28.77 -37.83
N THR A 88 -28.62 -28.92 -36.92
CA THR A 88 -29.99 -29.36 -37.20
C THR A 88 -30.96 -28.51 -36.39
N ILE A 89 -31.85 -27.81 -37.08
CA ILE A 89 -32.93 -27.04 -36.46
C ILE A 89 -34.18 -27.91 -36.37
N SER A 90 -34.85 -27.88 -35.22
CA SER A 90 -36.13 -28.55 -35.02
C SER A 90 -37.05 -27.69 -34.17
N ARG A 91 -38.35 -28.02 -34.14
CA ARG A 91 -39.35 -27.30 -33.33
C ARG A 91 -40.35 -28.25 -32.72
N ASP A 92 -40.89 -27.86 -31.58
CA ASP A 92 -42.00 -28.49 -30.88
C ASP A 92 -43.07 -27.43 -30.60
N ASN A 93 -44.16 -27.49 -31.37
CA ASN A 93 -45.27 -26.55 -31.25
C ASN A 93 -46.11 -26.78 -29.98
N SER A 94 -46.08 -27.98 -29.39
CA SER A 94 -46.80 -28.25 -28.14
C SER A 94 -46.13 -27.56 -26.94
N GLN A 95 -44.82 -27.32 -27.04
CA GLN A 95 -44.01 -26.68 -26.02
C GLN A 95 -43.61 -25.24 -26.39
N ASN A 96 -44.10 -24.70 -27.51
CA ASN A 96 -43.66 -23.42 -28.07
C ASN A 96 -42.12 -23.26 -28.11
N THR A 97 -41.40 -24.35 -28.43
CA THR A 97 -39.95 -24.41 -28.30
C THR A 97 -39.28 -24.79 -29.61
N ALA A 98 -38.29 -23.99 -30.04
CA ALA A 98 -37.37 -24.35 -31.12
C ALA A 98 -36.05 -24.86 -30.55
N TYR A 99 -35.40 -25.77 -31.25
CA TYR A 99 -34.11 -26.35 -30.89
C TYR A 99 -33.10 -26.17 -32.01
N LEU A 100 -31.84 -25.97 -31.64
CA LEU A 100 -30.69 -26.04 -32.54
C LEU A 100 -29.72 -27.08 -32.00
N GLN A 101 -29.70 -28.25 -32.61
CA GLN A 101 -28.71 -29.28 -32.35
C GLN A 101 -27.45 -28.97 -33.15
N MET A 102 -26.33 -28.79 -32.47
CA MET A 102 -25.05 -28.45 -33.08
C MET A 102 -24.06 -29.58 -32.80
N ASN A 103 -23.62 -30.28 -33.84
CA ASN A 103 -22.67 -31.39 -33.73
C ASN A 103 -21.32 -31.01 -34.34
N SER A 104 -20.25 -31.66 -33.90
CA SER A 104 -18.89 -31.41 -34.39
C SER A 104 -18.53 -29.91 -34.36
N LEU A 105 -18.73 -29.29 -33.19
CA LEU A 105 -18.49 -27.87 -32.99
C LEU A 105 -17.01 -27.54 -33.15
N ARG A 106 -16.72 -26.45 -33.85
CA ARG A 106 -15.37 -25.95 -34.11
C ARG A 106 -15.14 -24.67 -33.32
N THR A 107 -13.87 -24.29 -33.14
CA THR A 107 -13.51 -23.03 -32.44
C THR A 107 -14.17 -21.79 -33.08
N GLU A 108 -14.32 -21.80 -34.40
CA GLU A 108 -15.02 -20.77 -35.20
C GLU A 108 -16.52 -20.65 -34.89
N ASP A 109 -17.13 -21.66 -34.27
CA ASP A 109 -18.54 -21.63 -33.87
C ASP A 109 -18.76 -20.92 -32.51
N THR A 110 -17.69 -20.40 -31.88
CA THR A 110 -17.78 -19.59 -30.66
C THR A 110 -18.46 -18.25 -30.95
N ALA A 111 -19.68 -18.09 -30.47
CA ALA A 111 -20.50 -16.93 -30.74
C ALA A 111 -21.64 -16.80 -29.71
N ARG A 112 -22.34 -15.66 -29.75
CA ARG A 112 -23.67 -15.54 -29.15
C ARG A 112 -24.72 -15.94 -30.18
N TYR A 113 -25.64 -16.81 -29.79
CA TYR A 113 -26.68 -17.38 -30.64
C TYR A 113 -28.03 -16.79 -30.25
N TYR A 114 -28.72 -16.23 -31.23
CA TYR A 114 -30.01 -15.57 -31.09
C TYR A 114 -31.08 -16.37 -31.82
N CYS A 115 -32.20 -16.54 -31.15
CA CYS A 115 -33.44 -17.01 -31.74
C CYS A 115 -34.25 -15.80 -32.19
N VAL A 116 -34.80 -15.86 -33.40
CA VAL A 116 -35.50 -14.73 -34.02
C VAL A 116 -36.77 -15.20 -34.73
N THR A 117 -37.90 -14.54 -34.47
CA THR A 117 -39.16 -14.75 -35.18
C THR A 117 -39.26 -13.81 -36.36
N ASP A 118 -39.48 -14.32 -37.58
CA ASP A 118 -39.72 -13.51 -38.80
C ASP A 118 -38.79 -12.28 -39.02
N LEU A 119 -37.62 -12.27 -38.36
CA LEU A 119 -36.66 -11.17 -38.23
C LEU A 119 -37.07 -9.96 -37.36
N ASP A 120 -38.26 -9.99 -36.74
CA ASP A 120 -38.83 -8.89 -35.96
C ASP A 120 -38.57 -9.00 -34.45
N VAL A 121 -38.79 -10.16 -33.82
CA VAL A 121 -38.55 -10.34 -32.37
C VAL A 121 -37.29 -11.16 -32.13
N TRP A 122 -36.39 -10.62 -31.31
CA TRP A 122 -35.10 -11.22 -30.98
C TRP A 122 -35.07 -11.66 -29.53
N GLY A 123 -34.57 -12.88 -29.28
CA GLY A 123 -34.23 -13.29 -27.93
C GLY A 123 -32.98 -12.58 -27.40
N PRO A 124 -32.74 -12.61 -26.07
CA PRO A 124 -31.55 -12.03 -25.45
C PRO A 124 -30.23 -12.68 -25.91
N GLY A 125 -30.33 -13.86 -26.52
CA GLY A 125 -29.23 -14.63 -27.07
C GLY A 125 -28.41 -15.34 -26.00
N ILE A 126 -27.91 -16.52 -26.35
CA ILE A 126 -27.14 -17.39 -25.46
C ILE A 126 -25.70 -17.53 -25.93
N LYS A 127 -24.73 -17.46 -25.01
CA LYS A 127 -23.31 -17.63 -25.34
C LYS A 127 -22.96 -19.12 -25.49
N VAL A 128 -22.24 -19.44 -26.55
CA VAL A 128 -21.62 -20.75 -26.78
C VAL A 128 -20.13 -20.54 -26.98
N ALA A 129 -19.31 -21.23 -26.19
CA ALA A 129 -17.87 -21.19 -26.29
C ALA A 129 -17.34 -22.57 -26.67
N VAL A 130 -16.50 -22.63 -27.71
CA VAL A 130 -15.86 -23.87 -28.16
C VAL A 130 -14.36 -23.74 -27.93
N SER A 131 -13.84 -24.39 -26.89
CA SER A 131 -12.44 -24.26 -26.51
C SER A 131 -11.94 -25.49 -25.76
N SER A 132 -10.67 -25.83 -25.98
CA SER A 132 -9.93 -26.82 -25.20
C SER A 132 -9.22 -26.22 -23.98
N ALA A 133 -9.32 -24.90 -23.79
CA ALA A 133 -8.67 -24.22 -22.67
C ALA A 133 -9.22 -24.72 -21.32
N PRO A 134 -8.36 -24.89 -20.30
CA PRO A 134 -8.78 -25.32 -18.98
C PRO A 134 -9.72 -24.29 -18.34
N LYS A 135 -10.69 -24.77 -17.58
CA LYS A 135 -11.56 -23.89 -16.80
C LYS A 135 -10.74 -23.23 -15.69
N THR A 136 -10.77 -21.90 -15.60
CA THR A 136 -10.02 -21.12 -14.62
C THR A 136 -10.98 -20.27 -13.80
N ALA A 137 -10.87 -20.37 -12.47
CA ALA A 137 -11.72 -19.61 -11.55
C ALA A 137 -11.28 -18.14 -11.50
N PRO A 138 -12.22 -17.19 -11.29
CA PRO A 138 -11.88 -15.77 -11.20
C PRO A 138 -11.07 -15.44 -9.95
N LEU A 139 -10.06 -14.61 -10.12
CA LEU A 139 -9.38 -13.90 -9.04
C LEU A 139 -10.15 -12.60 -8.78
N VAL A 140 -10.64 -12.42 -7.56
CA VAL A 140 -11.49 -11.27 -7.19
C VAL A 140 -10.71 -10.25 -6.38
N TYR A 141 -10.57 -9.05 -6.93
CA TYR A 141 -9.85 -7.93 -6.34
C TYR A 141 -10.82 -6.81 -5.96
N PRO A 142 -10.74 -6.25 -4.73
CA PRO A 142 -11.52 -5.08 -4.36
C PRO A 142 -10.91 -3.81 -4.98
N LEU A 143 -11.76 -2.97 -5.55
CA LEU A 143 -11.42 -1.64 -6.05
C LEU A 143 -11.93 -0.62 -5.04
N ALA A 144 -11.02 -0.12 -4.20
CA ALA A 144 -11.32 0.88 -3.19
C ALA A 144 -10.80 2.26 -3.63
N PRO A 145 -11.49 3.36 -3.28
CA PRO A 145 -11.07 4.72 -3.58
C PRO A 145 -9.76 5.06 -2.85
N CYS A 146 -8.81 5.65 -3.58
CA CYS A 146 -7.59 6.21 -3.03
C CYS A 146 -7.88 7.63 -2.51
N GLY A 147 -7.31 8.01 -1.35
CA GLY A 147 -7.72 9.15 -0.50
C GLY A 147 -7.65 10.58 -1.07
N ARG A 148 -7.75 10.77 -2.39
CA ARG A 148 -7.90 12.08 -3.03
C ARG A 148 -9.34 12.38 -3.49
N ASP A 149 -10.21 11.37 -3.63
CA ASP A 149 -11.57 11.54 -4.19
C ASP A 149 -12.71 11.40 -3.16
N THR A 150 -12.46 11.73 -1.88
CA THR A 150 -13.51 11.72 -0.84
C THR A 150 -14.15 13.09 -0.58
N SER A 151 -13.90 14.10 -1.43
CA SER A 151 -14.50 15.44 -1.29
C SER A 151 -15.88 15.58 -1.92
N GLY A 152 -16.36 14.56 -2.66
CA GLY A 152 -17.69 14.51 -3.26
C GLY A 152 -18.75 13.86 -2.34
N PRO A 153 -20.05 14.12 -2.55
CA PRO A 153 -21.12 13.52 -1.75
C PRO A 153 -21.24 11.99 -1.91
N ASN A 154 -20.75 11.47 -3.04
CA ASN A 154 -20.82 10.06 -3.42
C ASN A 154 -19.42 9.52 -3.73
N VAL A 155 -19.21 8.24 -3.43
CA VAL A 155 -17.96 7.53 -3.65
C VAL A 155 -18.25 6.25 -4.42
N ALA A 156 -17.39 5.94 -5.40
CA ALA A 156 -17.45 4.69 -6.15
C ALA A 156 -16.59 3.62 -5.47
N LEU A 157 -17.19 2.46 -5.25
CA LEU A 157 -16.53 1.22 -4.85
C LEU A 157 -16.60 0.25 -6.02
N GLY A 158 -15.70 -0.72 -6.10
CA GLY A 158 -15.78 -1.74 -7.14
C GLY A 158 -15.15 -3.08 -6.79
N CYS A 159 -15.36 -4.04 -7.68
CA CYS A 159 -14.73 -5.35 -7.67
C CYS A 159 -14.31 -5.71 -9.09
N LEU A 160 -13.12 -6.27 -9.20
CA LEU A 160 -12.57 -6.82 -10.43
C LEU A 160 -12.53 -8.35 -10.32
N ALA A 161 -13.29 -9.05 -11.15
CA ALA A 161 -13.15 -10.48 -11.39
C ALA A 161 -12.22 -10.66 -12.59
N SER A 162 -11.00 -11.10 -12.35
CA SER A 162 -9.96 -11.22 -13.38
C SER A 162 -9.53 -12.67 -13.60
N SER A 163 -8.91 -12.91 -14.75
CA SER A 163 -8.23 -14.16 -15.09
C SER A 163 -9.11 -15.41 -15.03
N TYR A 164 -10.38 -15.32 -15.43
CA TYR A 164 -11.28 -16.49 -15.46
C TYR A 164 -11.55 -16.99 -16.87
N PHE A 165 -11.95 -18.26 -16.94
CA PHE A 165 -12.40 -18.88 -18.18
C PHE A 165 -13.33 -20.06 -17.86
N PRO A 166 -14.45 -20.26 -18.59
CA PRO A 166 -15.06 -19.43 -19.63
C PRO A 166 -15.98 -18.33 -19.04
N GLU A 167 -16.72 -17.59 -19.87
CA GLU A 167 -17.88 -16.81 -19.41
C GLU A 167 -19.11 -17.71 -19.15
N PRO A 168 -20.12 -17.29 -18.34
CA PRO A 168 -20.26 -15.99 -17.66
C PRO A 168 -19.82 -15.99 -16.20
N VAL A 169 -19.49 -14.80 -15.70
CA VAL A 169 -19.37 -14.50 -14.25
C VAL A 169 -20.48 -13.53 -13.87
N THR A 170 -21.13 -13.79 -12.74
CA THR A 170 -22.13 -12.89 -12.16
C THR A 170 -21.58 -12.20 -10.93
N VAL A 171 -21.73 -10.88 -10.85
CA VAL A 171 -21.35 -10.09 -9.67
C VAL A 171 -22.60 -9.43 -9.08
N THR A 172 -22.90 -9.71 -7.82
CA THR A 172 -23.92 -9.00 -7.05
C THR A 172 -23.30 -8.28 -5.86
N TRP A 173 -24.03 -7.35 -5.25
CA TRP A 173 -23.56 -6.59 -4.09
C TRP A 173 -24.45 -6.85 -2.89
N ASN A 174 -23.83 -7.07 -1.72
CA ASN A 174 -24.48 -7.42 -0.45
C ASN A 174 -25.53 -8.54 -0.63
N SER A 175 -25.14 -9.61 -1.32
CA SER A 175 -25.97 -10.76 -1.65
C SER A 175 -27.26 -10.41 -2.42
N GLY A 176 -27.21 -9.34 -3.22
CA GLY A 176 -28.34 -8.84 -4.00
C GLY A 176 -29.19 -7.80 -3.28
N ALA A 177 -28.90 -7.46 -2.02
CA ALA A 177 -29.60 -6.40 -1.29
C ALA A 177 -29.27 -4.99 -1.80
N LEU A 178 -28.10 -4.82 -2.44
CA LEU A 178 -27.67 -3.54 -2.99
C LEU A 178 -27.71 -3.59 -4.52
N THR A 179 -28.67 -2.88 -5.12
CA THR A 179 -28.88 -2.79 -6.57
C THR A 179 -28.78 -1.37 -7.12
N SER A 180 -29.10 -0.36 -6.30
CA SER A 180 -29.02 1.05 -6.68
C SER A 180 -27.57 1.50 -6.85
N GLY A 181 -27.28 2.18 -7.97
CA GLY A 181 -25.94 2.68 -8.29
C GLY A 181 -24.93 1.61 -8.70
N VAL A 182 -25.36 0.35 -8.88
CA VAL A 182 -24.50 -0.76 -9.34
C VAL A 182 -24.38 -0.73 -10.87
N HIS A 183 -23.16 -0.75 -11.36
CA HIS A 183 -22.82 -0.86 -12.77
C HIS A 183 -21.81 -1.99 -12.97
N THR A 184 -22.24 -3.06 -13.63
CA THR A 184 -21.38 -4.18 -13.99
C THR A 184 -21.02 -4.08 -15.47
N PHE A 185 -19.74 -3.89 -15.76
CA PHE A 185 -19.24 -3.73 -17.13
C PHE A 185 -19.22 -5.09 -17.86
N PRO A 186 -19.26 -5.13 -19.20
CA PRO A 186 -19.09 -6.38 -19.93
C PRO A 186 -17.71 -7.01 -19.71
N SER A 187 -17.63 -8.34 -19.79
CA SER A 187 -16.34 -9.05 -19.75
C SER A 187 -15.49 -8.73 -20.99
N VAL A 188 -14.19 -8.57 -20.79
CA VAL A 188 -13.20 -8.36 -21.83
C VAL A 188 -12.25 -9.55 -21.90
N LEU A 189 -12.01 -10.08 -23.10
CA LEU A 189 -11.01 -11.12 -23.34
C LEU A 189 -9.63 -10.50 -23.40
N GLN A 190 -8.72 -10.92 -22.52
CA GLN A 190 -7.34 -10.45 -22.48
C GLN A 190 -6.46 -11.21 -23.48
N PRO A 191 -5.28 -10.67 -23.86
CA PRO A 191 -4.32 -11.37 -24.72
C PRO A 191 -3.85 -12.74 -24.17
N SER A 192 -3.96 -12.94 -22.84
CA SER A 192 -3.70 -14.21 -22.17
C SER A 192 -4.72 -15.31 -22.48
N GLY A 193 -5.82 -15.00 -23.17
CA GLY A 193 -6.93 -15.91 -23.43
C GLY A 193 -7.93 -16.04 -22.27
N LEU A 194 -7.77 -15.25 -21.20
CA LEU A 194 -8.66 -15.23 -20.03
C LEU A 194 -9.52 -13.97 -20.01
N TYR A 195 -10.70 -14.07 -19.43
CA TYR A 195 -11.65 -12.96 -19.29
C TYR A 195 -11.38 -12.14 -18.02
N SER A 196 -11.75 -10.87 -18.08
CA SER A 196 -11.81 -9.97 -16.92
C SER A 196 -13.05 -9.08 -16.99
N LEU A 197 -13.60 -8.76 -15.83
CA LEU A 197 -14.88 -8.11 -15.62
C LEU A 197 -14.78 -7.20 -14.40
N SER A 198 -15.28 -5.97 -14.48
CA SER A 198 -15.40 -5.08 -13.33
C SER A 198 -16.87 -4.77 -13.02
N SER A 199 -17.18 -4.67 -11.73
CA SER A 199 -18.46 -4.16 -11.23
C SER A 199 -18.18 -3.03 -10.26
N MET A 200 -18.90 -1.93 -10.36
CA MET A 200 -18.81 -0.79 -9.46
C MET A 200 -20.15 -0.48 -8.82
N VAL A 201 -20.14 0.13 -7.64
CA VAL A 201 -21.31 0.66 -6.97
C VAL A 201 -21.02 2.05 -6.44
N THR A 202 -21.93 2.98 -6.69
CA THR A 202 -21.83 4.35 -6.18
C THR A 202 -22.65 4.48 -4.91
N VAL A 203 -22.01 4.90 -3.80
CA VAL A 203 -22.64 4.98 -2.47
C VAL A 203 -22.35 6.34 -1.82
N PRO A 204 -23.22 6.84 -0.91
CA PRO A 204 -22.95 8.08 -0.19
C PRO A 204 -21.68 7.99 0.67
N ALA A 205 -20.83 9.02 0.63
CA ALA A 205 -19.56 9.03 1.35
C ALA A 205 -19.72 8.82 2.87
N SER A 206 -20.80 9.37 3.45
CA SER A 206 -21.14 9.23 4.88
C SER A 206 -21.42 7.79 5.32
N SER A 207 -21.77 6.91 4.39
CA SER A 207 -22.13 5.52 4.70
C SER A 207 -20.93 4.56 4.71
N LEU A 208 -19.75 5.00 4.27
CA LEU A 208 -18.52 4.18 4.22
C LEU A 208 -17.99 3.77 5.61
N SER A 209 -18.23 4.58 6.65
CA SER A 209 -17.77 4.29 8.02
C SER A 209 -18.71 3.37 8.80
N SER A 210 -20.00 3.34 8.43
CA SER A 210 -21.06 2.65 9.17
C SER A 210 -21.59 1.40 8.48
N LYS A 211 -21.46 1.30 7.15
CA LYS A 211 -21.96 0.16 6.37
C LYS A 211 -20.82 -0.64 5.77
N SER A 212 -21.06 -1.94 5.58
CA SER A 212 -20.14 -2.82 4.86
C SER A 212 -20.68 -3.10 3.46
N TYR A 213 -19.77 -3.10 2.49
CA TYR A 213 -20.05 -3.41 1.10
C TYR A 213 -19.26 -4.66 0.73
N THR A 214 -19.94 -5.66 0.18
CA THR A 214 -19.35 -6.92 -0.23
C THR A 214 -19.83 -7.21 -1.64
N CYS A 215 -18.92 -7.51 -2.55
CA CYS A 215 -19.28 -8.04 -3.86
C CYS A 215 -19.25 -9.57 -3.80
N ASN A 216 -20.28 -10.19 -4.35
CA ASN A 216 -20.46 -11.63 -4.40
C ASN A 216 -20.29 -12.05 -5.86
N VAL A 217 -19.17 -12.70 -6.15
CA VAL A 217 -18.79 -13.17 -7.48
C VAL A 217 -19.10 -14.66 -7.58
N ASN A 218 -19.87 -15.05 -8.58
CA ASN A 218 -20.21 -16.44 -8.86
C ASN A 218 -19.81 -16.81 -10.28
N HIS A 219 -19.04 -17.88 -10.39
CA HIS A 219 -18.58 -18.46 -11.64
C HIS A 219 -19.05 -19.92 -11.74
N PRO A 220 -20.18 -20.17 -12.44
CA PRO A 220 -20.78 -21.51 -12.50
C PRO A 220 -19.85 -22.57 -13.09
N ALA A 221 -19.03 -22.22 -14.08
CA ALA A 221 -18.21 -23.19 -14.80
C ALA A 221 -17.17 -23.89 -13.92
N THR A 222 -16.62 -23.20 -12.91
CA THR A 222 -15.69 -23.75 -11.90
C THR A 222 -16.34 -23.92 -10.53
N THR A 223 -17.66 -23.76 -10.42
CA THR A 223 -18.41 -23.77 -9.15
C THR A 223 -17.87 -22.80 -8.09
N THR A 224 -17.17 -21.75 -8.52
CA THR A 224 -16.49 -20.81 -7.61
C THR A 224 -17.45 -19.72 -7.17
N LYS A 225 -17.56 -19.52 -5.86
CA LYS A 225 -18.26 -18.40 -5.23
C LYS A 225 -17.28 -17.65 -4.34
N VAL A 226 -17.16 -16.34 -4.54
CA VAL A 226 -16.24 -15.50 -3.78
C VAL A 226 -16.97 -14.27 -3.28
N ASP A 227 -16.98 -14.10 -1.96
CA ASP A 227 -17.47 -12.90 -1.32
C ASP A 227 -16.28 -12.02 -0.94
N LYS A 228 -16.19 -10.83 -1.54
CA LYS A 228 -15.08 -9.91 -1.31
C LYS A 228 -15.59 -8.59 -0.76
N ARG A 229 -15.17 -8.27 0.46
CA ARG A 229 -15.47 -6.99 1.10
C ARG A 229 -14.71 -5.85 0.40
N VAL A 230 -15.43 -4.79 0.06
CA VAL A 230 -14.92 -3.56 -0.56
C VAL A 230 -15.16 -2.41 0.41
N GLY A 231 -14.11 -1.90 1.01
CA GLY A 231 -14.17 -0.73 1.89
C GLY A 231 -12.94 0.12 1.71
N THR A 232 -12.97 1.35 2.24
CA THR A 232 -11.70 2.02 2.54
C THR A 232 -10.90 1.05 3.38
N LYS A 233 -9.61 0.90 3.10
CA LYS A 233 -8.73 0.18 4.01
C LYS A 233 -8.90 0.87 5.37
N THR A 234 -9.72 0.32 6.27
CA THR A 234 -9.31 0.27 7.67
C THR A 234 -7.91 -0.27 7.56
N LYS A 235 -6.93 0.58 7.88
CA LYS A 235 -5.51 0.25 7.91
C LYS A 235 -5.44 -1.22 8.31
N PRO A 236 -5.01 -2.14 7.42
CA PRO A 236 -4.99 -3.54 7.81
C PRO A 236 -4.18 -3.60 9.11
N PRO A 237 -4.46 -4.53 10.05
CA PRO A 237 -3.33 -4.99 10.84
C PRO A 237 -2.32 -5.40 9.77
N CYS A 238 -1.17 -4.73 9.73
CA CYS A 238 -0.18 -4.92 8.68
C CYS A 238 -0.08 -6.42 8.39
N PRO A 239 -0.03 -6.86 7.12
CA PRO A 239 0.41 -8.23 6.89
C PRO A 239 1.66 -8.38 7.73
N ILE A 240 1.69 -9.38 8.62
CA ILE A 240 2.92 -9.77 9.30
C ILE A 240 3.86 -9.95 8.12
N CYS A 241 4.79 -9.01 7.95
CA CYS A 241 5.86 -9.18 7.00
C CYS A 241 6.44 -10.53 7.38
N PRO A 242 6.57 -11.52 6.46
CA PRO A 242 7.46 -12.63 6.75
C PRO A 242 8.74 -11.96 7.26
N ALA A 243 9.15 -12.31 8.49
CA ALA A 243 10.28 -11.67 9.14
C ALA A 243 11.36 -11.52 8.08
N CYS A 244 11.75 -10.28 7.80
CA CYS A 244 12.74 -10.04 6.78
C CYS A 244 13.90 -10.98 7.13
N GLU A 245 14.25 -11.90 6.24
CA GLU A 245 15.54 -12.59 6.26
C GLU A 245 16.62 -11.53 5.93
N GLY A 246 16.68 -10.52 6.77
CA GLY A 246 17.72 -9.52 6.80
C GLY A 246 18.94 -10.12 7.50
N PRO A 247 20.12 -9.53 7.28
CA PRO A 247 21.25 -9.80 8.17
C PRO A 247 20.76 -9.52 9.60
N GLY A 248 21.00 -10.44 10.54
CA GLY A 248 20.57 -10.32 11.94
C GLY A 248 21.01 -9.00 12.62
N PRO A 249 20.73 -8.81 13.91
CA PRO A 249 20.84 -7.52 14.57
C PRO A 249 22.23 -6.86 14.44
N SER A 250 22.26 -5.55 14.27
CA SER A 250 23.49 -4.76 14.15
C SER A 250 23.85 -4.09 15.48
N ALA A 251 25.12 -4.16 15.89
CA ALA A 251 25.61 -3.52 17.11
C ALA A 251 26.60 -2.37 16.83
N PHE A 252 26.41 -1.26 17.55
CA PHE A 252 27.22 -0.04 17.51
C PHE A 252 27.65 0.32 18.93
N ILE A 253 28.89 0.81 19.09
CA ILE A 253 29.41 1.31 20.37
C ILE A 253 29.74 2.80 20.22
N PHE A 254 29.37 3.59 21.22
CA PHE A 254 29.52 5.04 21.23
C PHE A 254 30.36 5.49 22.43
N PRO A 255 31.23 6.49 22.25
CA PRO A 255 32.05 7.01 23.32
C PRO A 255 31.20 7.78 24.34
N PRO A 256 31.72 8.04 25.54
CA PRO A 256 31.12 9.00 26.45
C PRO A 256 31.00 10.38 25.81
N LYS A 257 30.05 11.20 26.29
CA LYS A 257 30.00 12.60 25.89
C LYS A 257 31.27 13.32 26.41
N PRO A 258 31.94 14.17 25.60
CA PRO A 258 33.18 14.84 26.02
C PRO A 258 33.02 15.59 27.35
N LYS A 259 31.95 16.36 27.52
CA LYS A 259 31.64 17.06 28.79
C LYS A 259 31.60 16.13 30.01
N ASP A 260 31.04 14.92 29.86
CA ASP A 260 30.92 13.97 30.97
C ASP A 260 32.28 13.37 31.35
N THR A 261 33.24 13.32 30.43
CA THR A 261 34.63 12.88 30.70
C THR A 261 35.53 13.95 31.27
N LEU A 262 35.20 15.23 31.05
CA LEU A 262 36.02 16.36 31.47
C LEU A 262 35.56 16.99 32.79
N MET A 263 34.29 16.78 33.18
CA MET A 263 33.72 17.29 34.43
C MET A 263 33.60 16.20 35.51
N ILE A 264 34.24 16.40 36.66
CA ILE A 264 34.19 15.46 37.80
C ILE A 264 32.79 15.30 38.41
N SER A 265 31.92 16.32 38.25
CA SER A 265 30.53 16.27 38.74
C SER A 265 29.61 15.39 37.91
N ARG A 266 30.09 14.89 36.76
CA ARG A 266 29.34 14.04 35.84
C ARG A 266 29.95 12.64 35.79
N THR A 267 29.17 11.67 35.35
CA THR A 267 29.63 10.29 35.20
C THR A 267 29.72 9.93 33.72
N PRO A 268 30.91 9.68 33.17
CA PRO A 268 31.07 9.27 31.78
C PRO A 268 30.51 7.86 31.56
N LYS A 269 29.91 7.64 30.38
CA LYS A 269 29.20 6.41 30.05
C LYS A 269 29.51 5.95 28.63
N VAL A 270 30.00 4.73 28.47
CA VAL A 270 30.12 4.08 27.17
C VAL A 270 28.79 3.43 26.84
N THR A 271 28.29 3.62 25.62
CA THR A 271 26.95 3.15 25.23
C THR A 271 27.06 2.16 24.08
N CYS A 272 26.45 0.97 24.24
CA CYS A 272 26.33 -0.03 23.19
C CYS A 272 24.87 -0.12 22.77
N VAL A 273 24.59 0.14 21.49
CA VAL A 273 23.26 0.15 20.90
C VAL A 273 23.16 -0.99 19.90
N VAL A 274 22.12 -1.79 20.05
CA VAL A 274 21.76 -2.87 19.13
C VAL A 274 20.47 -2.48 18.44
N VAL A 275 20.46 -2.53 17.11
CA VAL A 275 19.31 -2.22 16.24
C VAL A 275 19.02 -3.41 15.35
N ASP A 276 17.90 -3.35 14.64
CA ASP A 276 17.44 -4.43 13.74
C ASP A 276 17.23 -5.78 14.47
N VAL A 277 16.85 -5.71 15.75
CA VAL A 277 16.51 -6.90 16.55
C VAL A 277 15.12 -7.39 16.14
N SER A 278 15.01 -8.67 15.77
CA SER A 278 13.75 -9.29 15.35
C SER A 278 12.72 -9.33 16.50
N GLN A 279 11.44 -9.32 16.14
CA GLN A 279 10.37 -9.59 17.10
C GLN A 279 10.30 -11.06 17.53
N GLU A 280 10.79 -11.97 16.68
CA GLU A 280 10.79 -13.41 16.96
C GLU A 280 11.84 -13.79 18.00
N ASN A 281 13.01 -13.16 17.93
CA ASN A 281 14.11 -13.35 18.88
C ASN A 281 14.55 -12.02 19.52
N PRO A 282 13.72 -11.43 20.40
CA PRO A 282 13.95 -10.09 20.94
C PRO A 282 14.97 -10.02 22.07
N GLU A 283 15.45 -11.17 22.54
CA GLU A 283 16.37 -11.26 23.68
C GLU A 283 17.81 -10.96 23.24
N VAL A 284 18.40 -9.93 23.83
CA VAL A 284 19.78 -9.49 23.55
C VAL A 284 20.59 -9.54 24.84
N GLN A 285 21.70 -10.29 24.81
CA GLN A 285 22.63 -10.40 25.93
C GLN A 285 23.86 -9.54 25.67
N PHE A 286 24.27 -8.80 26.69
CA PHE A 286 25.47 -7.94 26.67
C PHE A 286 26.49 -8.45 27.66
N SER A 287 27.74 -8.61 27.21
CA SER A 287 28.92 -8.79 28.05
C SER A 287 29.86 -7.62 27.82
N TRP A 288 30.31 -6.99 28.90
CA TRP A 288 31.22 -5.85 28.86
C TRP A 288 32.60 -6.23 29.37
N TYR A 289 33.64 -5.74 28.71
CA TYR A 289 35.02 -5.93 29.16
C TYR A 289 35.76 -4.59 29.16
N VAL A 290 36.60 -4.38 30.16
CA VAL A 290 37.52 -3.24 30.27
C VAL A 290 38.94 -3.80 30.31
N ASP A 291 39.77 -3.45 29.32
CA ASP A 291 41.11 -4.05 29.09
C ASP A 291 41.10 -5.60 29.12
N GLY A 292 40.02 -6.19 28.60
CA GLY A 292 39.84 -7.64 28.55
C GLY A 292 39.27 -8.29 29.81
N VAL A 293 39.11 -7.55 30.92
CA VAL A 293 38.48 -8.05 32.16
C VAL A 293 36.97 -7.83 32.10
N GLU A 294 36.19 -8.88 32.35
CA GLU A 294 34.72 -8.80 32.31
C GLU A 294 34.17 -7.95 33.47
N VAL A 295 33.20 -7.09 33.18
CA VAL A 295 32.55 -6.20 34.15
C VAL A 295 31.03 -6.33 34.08
N HIS A 296 30.36 -6.19 35.22
CA HIS A 296 28.91 -6.39 35.36
C HIS A 296 28.16 -5.15 35.87
N THR A 297 28.82 -3.98 35.91
CA THR A 297 28.21 -2.71 36.36
C THR A 297 27.35 -2.02 35.29
N ALA A 298 27.31 -2.58 34.08
CA ALA A 298 26.51 -2.04 32.98
C ALA A 298 25.00 -2.18 33.25
N GLN A 299 24.24 -1.21 32.77
CA GLN A 299 22.79 -1.16 32.90
C GLN A 299 22.16 -1.24 31.51
N THR A 300 21.34 -2.26 31.29
CA THR A 300 20.58 -2.42 30.05
C THR A 300 19.20 -1.79 30.21
N ARG A 301 18.87 -0.88 29.30
CA ARG A 301 17.57 -0.21 29.25
C ARG A 301 16.50 -1.17 28.72
N PRO A 302 15.20 -0.92 29.02
CA PRO A 302 14.11 -1.63 28.36
C PRO A 302 14.21 -1.53 26.84
N LYS A 303 13.84 -2.60 26.14
CA LYS A 303 13.78 -2.62 24.67
C LYS A 303 12.73 -1.64 24.14
N GLU A 304 13.09 -0.90 23.10
CA GLU A 304 12.25 0.11 22.46
C GLU A 304 11.85 -0.35 21.06
N GLU A 305 10.54 -0.43 20.78
CA GLU A 305 10.05 -0.77 19.43
C GLU A 305 10.31 0.38 18.44
N GLN A 306 10.80 0.05 17.25
CA GLN A 306 11.09 1.00 16.18
C GLN A 306 9.97 0.99 15.13
N PHE A 307 9.85 2.09 14.37
CA PHE A 307 8.82 2.23 13.32
C PHE A 307 8.89 1.16 12.21
N ASN A 308 10.04 0.52 12.03
CA ASN A 308 10.27 -0.57 11.07
C ASN A 308 9.99 -1.97 11.66
N SER A 309 9.29 -2.06 12.80
CA SER A 309 8.96 -3.32 13.48
C SER A 309 10.16 -4.11 14.00
N THR A 310 11.29 -3.46 14.26
CA THR A 310 12.44 -4.03 14.97
C THR A 310 12.53 -3.49 16.39
N TYR A 311 13.30 -4.15 17.27
CA TYR A 311 13.65 -3.59 18.57
C TYR A 311 15.00 -2.88 18.56
N ARG A 312 15.10 -1.83 19.37
CA ARG A 312 16.33 -1.17 19.75
C ARG A 312 16.62 -1.49 21.22
N VAL A 313 17.82 -1.99 21.50
CA VAL A 313 18.25 -2.32 22.85
C VAL A 313 19.55 -1.57 23.16
N VAL A 314 19.60 -0.95 24.33
CA VAL A 314 20.73 -0.11 24.73
C VAL A 314 21.30 -0.58 26.05
N SER A 315 22.57 -0.95 26.05
CA SER A 315 23.35 -1.19 27.27
C SER A 315 24.30 -0.03 27.52
N VAL A 316 24.35 0.45 28.75
CA VAL A 316 25.14 1.61 29.14
C VAL A 316 26.08 1.20 30.25
N LEU A 317 27.38 1.34 30.03
CA LEU A 317 28.42 1.10 31.03
C LEU A 317 28.89 2.43 31.61
N PRO A 318 28.57 2.74 32.89
CA PRO A 318 29.22 3.83 33.61
C PRO A 318 30.69 3.50 33.83
N ILE A 319 31.57 4.44 33.52
CA ILE A 319 33.03 4.26 33.61
C ILE A 319 33.65 5.35 34.48
N GLN A 320 34.91 5.16 34.88
CA GLN A 320 35.68 6.21 35.57
C GLN A 320 36.31 7.16 34.55
N HIS A 321 36.47 8.43 34.92
CA HIS A 321 37.11 9.45 34.07
C HIS A 321 38.52 9.04 33.65
N GLN A 322 39.32 8.56 34.60
CA GLN A 322 40.72 8.17 34.35
C GLN A 322 40.84 6.96 33.42
N ASP A 323 39.91 6.01 33.48
CA ASP A 323 39.92 4.84 32.60
C ASP A 323 39.82 5.27 31.12
N TRP A 324 38.93 6.21 30.81
CA TRP A 324 38.81 6.76 29.46
C TRP A 324 40.02 7.59 29.06
N LEU A 325 40.44 8.53 29.91
CA LEU A 325 41.52 9.48 29.61
C LEU A 325 42.88 8.80 29.42
N ASN A 326 43.12 7.70 30.17
CA ASN A 326 44.31 6.85 30.04
C ASN A 326 44.27 5.92 28.82
N GLY A 327 43.17 5.91 28.07
CA GLY A 327 43.05 5.15 26.83
C GLY A 327 42.77 3.66 27.03
N LYS A 328 42.12 3.27 28.14
CA LYS A 328 41.64 1.90 28.32
C LYS A 328 40.69 1.48 27.19
N GLU A 329 40.69 0.20 26.87
CA GLU A 329 39.83 -0.38 25.84
C GLU A 329 38.53 -0.90 26.45
N PHE A 330 37.40 -0.43 25.92
CA PHE A 330 36.06 -0.85 26.32
C PHE A 330 35.46 -1.71 25.23
N LYS A 331 35.06 -2.92 25.58
CA LYS A 331 34.52 -3.92 24.64
C LYS A 331 33.09 -4.26 25.02
N CYS A 332 32.18 -4.10 24.08
CA CYS A 332 30.81 -4.60 24.14
C CYS A 332 30.69 -5.85 23.26
N LYS A 333 30.35 -6.98 23.86
CA LYS A 333 30.04 -8.24 23.18
C LYS A 333 28.53 -8.48 23.25
N VAL A 334 27.91 -8.63 22.10
CA VAL A 334 26.46 -8.76 21.93
C VAL A 334 26.14 -10.16 21.42
N ASN A 335 25.22 -10.85 22.10
CA ASN A 335 24.75 -12.18 21.74
C ASN A 335 23.23 -12.16 21.52
N ASN A 336 22.76 -12.79 20.45
CA ASN A 336 21.36 -12.91 20.07
C ASN A 336 21.17 -14.17 19.21
N LYS A 337 19.97 -14.78 19.23
CA LYS A 337 19.70 -16.04 18.51
C LYS A 337 19.74 -15.91 16.99
N ASP A 338 19.46 -14.73 16.44
CA ASP A 338 19.51 -14.47 15.00
C ASP A 338 20.94 -14.21 14.50
N LEU A 339 21.92 -14.20 15.41
CA LEU A 339 23.33 -14.03 15.06
C LEU A 339 24.04 -15.38 15.00
N PRO A 340 24.77 -15.70 13.90
CA PRO A 340 25.58 -16.91 13.82
C PRO A 340 26.78 -16.88 14.78
N ALA A 341 27.25 -15.69 15.16
CA ALA A 341 28.31 -15.48 16.14
C ALA A 341 28.10 -14.15 16.90
N PRO A 342 28.58 -14.03 18.15
CA PRO A 342 28.46 -12.79 18.91
C PRO A 342 29.18 -11.61 18.25
N ILE A 343 28.51 -10.46 18.13
CA ILE A 343 29.12 -9.24 17.60
C ILE A 343 29.94 -8.59 18.70
N THR A 344 31.20 -8.27 18.40
CA THR A 344 32.09 -7.57 19.33
C THR A 344 32.45 -6.19 18.79
N ARG A 345 32.22 -5.15 19.59
CA ARG A 345 32.61 -3.77 19.30
C ARG A 345 33.55 -3.25 20.38
N ILE A 346 34.61 -2.58 19.97
CA ILE A 346 35.64 -2.05 20.86
C ILE A 346 35.72 -0.55 20.63
N ILE A 347 35.89 0.21 21.71
CA ILE A 347 36.13 1.64 21.67
C ILE A 347 37.15 2.03 22.74
N SER A 348 37.96 3.02 22.43
CA SER A 348 38.87 3.69 23.35
C SER A 348 38.95 5.15 22.96
N LYS A 349 39.54 5.97 23.82
CA LYS A 349 39.97 7.32 23.44
C LYS A 349 40.89 7.27 22.21
N ALA A 350 40.79 8.27 21.35
CA ALA A 350 41.65 8.41 20.18
C ALA A 350 43.12 8.52 20.58
N LYS A 351 44.00 7.79 19.89
CA LYS A 351 45.44 7.74 20.16
C LYS A 351 46.16 8.83 19.37
N GLY A 352 46.92 9.67 20.05
CA GLY A 352 47.78 10.67 19.42
C GLY A 352 48.25 11.72 20.41
N GLN A 353 49.14 12.61 19.97
CA GLN A 353 49.58 13.72 20.80
C GLN A 353 48.46 14.74 20.93
N THR A 354 48.11 15.09 22.16
CA THR A 354 47.10 16.10 22.44
C THR A 354 47.56 17.48 21.96
N ARG A 355 46.62 18.25 21.40
CA ARG A 355 46.86 19.63 20.93
C ARG A 355 45.75 20.53 21.44
N GLU A 356 46.16 21.67 21.99
CA GLU A 356 45.28 22.64 22.62
C GLU A 356 44.44 23.40 21.58
N PRO A 357 43.11 23.51 21.75
CA PRO A 357 42.25 24.29 20.86
C PRO A 357 42.53 25.78 20.94
N GLN A 358 42.60 26.41 19.78
CA GLN A 358 42.54 27.86 19.63
C GLN A 358 41.10 28.28 19.42
N VAL A 359 40.61 29.18 20.27
CA VAL A 359 39.21 29.63 20.28
C VAL A 359 39.13 31.09 19.84
N TYR A 360 38.33 31.35 18.82
CA TYR A 360 38.08 32.67 18.26
C TYR A 360 36.58 32.95 18.21
N THR A 361 36.18 34.14 18.66
CA THR A 361 34.81 34.62 18.53
C THR A 361 34.72 35.66 17.41
N LEU A 362 33.73 35.50 16.54
CA LEU A 362 33.52 36.34 15.37
C LEU A 362 32.17 37.07 15.49
N PRO A 363 32.13 38.40 15.28
CA PRO A 363 30.90 39.19 15.31
C PRO A 363 29.98 38.86 14.13
N PRO A 364 28.71 39.29 14.20
CA PRO A 364 27.80 39.11 13.09
C PRO A 364 28.32 39.78 11.81
N PRO A 365 28.14 39.16 10.64
CA PRO A 365 28.43 39.80 9.36
C PRO A 365 27.63 41.10 9.20
N THR A 366 28.22 42.10 8.55
CA THR A 366 27.59 43.43 8.39
C THR A 366 26.24 43.34 7.66
N GLU A 367 26.10 42.40 6.74
CA GLU A 367 24.88 42.14 5.97
C GLU A 367 23.73 41.65 6.87
N GLU A 368 24.05 40.93 7.95
CA GLU A 368 23.07 40.38 8.90
C GLU A 368 22.56 41.43 9.88
N LEU A 369 23.27 42.56 10.03
CA LEU A 369 22.83 43.66 10.89
C LEU A 369 21.53 44.31 10.41
N SER A 370 21.10 44.06 9.18
CA SER A 370 19.78 44.48 8.66
C SER A 370 18.61 43.65 9.24
N ARG A 371 18.88 42.45 9.79
CA ARG A 371 17.88 41.50 10.25
C ARG A 371 17.49 41.73 11.72
N SER A 372 16.40 41.09 12.15
CA SER A 372 15.94 41.10 13.55
C SER A 372 16.79 40.22 14.47
N LYS A 373 17.38 39.16 13.92
CA LYS A 373 18.34 38.27 14.60
C LYS A 373 19.70 38.31 13.91
N VAL A 374 20.74 38.19 14.71
CA VAL A 374 22.15 38.19 14.28
C VAL A 374 22.84 36.94 14.80
N THR A 375 23.88 36.48 14.10
CA THR A 375 24.59 35.25 14.41
C THR A 375 25.97 35.56 14.98
N LEU A 376 26.26 35.03 16.16
CA LEU A 376 27.60 35.01 16.74
C LEU A 376 28.26 33.68 16.41
N THR A 377 29.53 33.72 15.97
CA THR A 377 30.25 32.50 15.58
C THR A 377 31.44 32.28 16.50
N CYS A 378 31.63 31.04 16.94
CA CYS A 378 32.82 30.59 17.66
C CYS A 378 33.54 29.58 16.79
N LEU A 379 34.75 29.91 16.35
CA LEU A 379 35.67 29.02 15.66
C LEU A 379 36.59 28.39 16.70
N VAL A 380 36.63 27.06 16.71
CA VAL A 380 37.59 26.29 17.50
C VAL A 380 38.45 25.51 16.52
N THR A 381 39.77 25.65 16.58
CA THR A 381 40.70 25.06 15.59
C THR A 381 42.00 24.59 16.24
N GLY A 382 42.77 23.76 15.54
CA GLY A 382 44.09 23.31 15.97
C GLY A 382 44.09 22.23 17.06
N PHE A 383 42.95 21.61 17.36
CA PHE A 383 42.82 20.69 18.50
C PHE A 383 42.94 19.21 18.10
N TYR A 384 43.42 18.40 19.04
CA TYR A 384 43.42 16.95 18.95
C TYR A 384 43.38 16.37 20.37
N PRO A 385 42.58 15.33 20.68
CA PRO A 385 41.69 14.54 19.81
C PRO A 385 40.39 15.29 19.42
N PRO A 386 39.55 14.74 18.53
CA PRO A 386 38.29 15.38 18.11
C PRO A 386 37.22 15.50 19.20
N ASP A 387 37.36 14.78 20.32
CA ASP A 387 36.43 14.84 21.45
C ASP A 387 36.47 16.21 22.15
N ILE A 388 35.45 17.02 21.93
CA ILE A 388 35.35 18.40 22.43
C ILE A 388 33.90 18.77 22.71
N ASP A 389 33.67 19.65 23.69
CA ASP A 389 32.34 20.19 23.99
C ASP A 389 32.37 21.72 23.90
N VAL A 390 31.31 22.31 23.34
CA VAL A 390 31.19 23.76 23.15
C VAL A 390 29.81 24.22 23.59
N GLU A 391 29.80 25.16 24.52
CA GLU A 391 28.59 25.76 25.08
C GLU A 391 28.63 27.29 24.93
N TRP A 392 27.44 27.89 24.94
CA TRP A 392 27.30 29.34 24.97
C TRP A 392 26.73 29.80 26.31
N GLN A 393 27.18 30.98 26.75
CA GLN A 393 26.63 31.68 27.90
C GLN A 393 26.29 33.13 27.52
N ARG A 394 25.25 33.69 28.11
CA ARG A 394 24.88 35.11 28.04
C ARG A 394 24.87 35.69 29.44
N ASN A 395 25.68 36.72 29.67
CA ASN A 395 25.79 37.42 30.94
C ASN A 395 26.01 36.45 32.14
N GLY A 396 26.84 35.43 31.95
CA GLY A 396 27.15 34.40 32.95
C GLY A 396 26.10 33.31 33.14
N GLN A 397 25.00 33.33 32.38
CA GLN A 397 23.99 32.27 32.40
C GLN A 397 24.10 31.38 31.15
N PRO A 398 23.92 30.06 31.26
CA PRO A 398 24.00 29.16 30.12
C PRO A 398 22.88 29.43 29.11
N GLU A 399 23.23 29.49 27.82
CA GLU A 399 22.26 29.51 26.74
C GLU A 399 21.67 28.11 26.53
N PRO A 400 20.34 28.00 26.32
CA PRO A 400 19.71 26.73 25.95
C PRO A 400 20.37 26.10 24.71
N GLU A 401 20.63 24.79 24.73
CA GLU A 401 21.24 24.04 23.62
C GLU A 401 20.47 24.21 22.28
N GLY A 402 19.17 24.52 22.31
CA GLY A 402 18.38 24.77 21.09
C GLY A 402 18.68 26.11 20.39
N ASN A 403 19.36 27.05 21.06
CA ASN A 403 19.62 28.40 20.54
C ASN A 403 20.91 28.47 19.70
N TYR A 404 21.78 27.47 19.81
CA TYR A 404 23.01 27.39 19.05
C TYR A 404 23.17 26.04 18.36
N ARG A 405 24.02 26.00 17.33
CA ARG A 405 24.37 24.78 16.61
C ARG A 405 25.87 24.70 16.47
N THR A 406 26.44 23.58 16.88
CA THR A 406 27.87 23.27 16.73
C THR A 406 28.04 22.23 15.63
N THR A 407 28.94 22.47 14.69
CA THR A 407 29.28 21.50 13.64
C THR A 407 30.07 20.34 14.24
N PRO A 408 30.00 19.13 13.66
CA PRO A 408 30.94 18.07 14.01
C PRO A 408 32.40 18.53 13.78
N PRO A 409 33.37 18.04 14.58
CA PRO A 409 34.79 18.25 14.32
C PRO A 409 35.17 17.78 12.91
N GLN A 410 35.79 18.65 12.14
CA GLN A 410 36.32 18.35 10.81
C GLN A 410 37.84 18.30 10.88
N GLN A 411 38.45 17.30 10.24
CA GLN A 411 39.90 17.17 10.21
C GLN A 411 40.50 18.20 9.26
N ASP A 412 41.55 18.88 9.71
CA ASP A 412 42.34 19.84 8.93
C ASP A 412 43.54 19.15 8.25
N VAL A 413 44.19 19.87 7.34
CA VAL A 413 45.33 19.38 6.53
C VAL A 413 46.52 18.97 7.40
N ASP A 414 46.70 19.59 8.57
CA ASP A 414 47.78 19.31 9.51
C ASP A 414 47.49 18.15 10.48
N GLY A 415 46.34 17.48 10.31
CA GLY A 415 45.88 16.36 11.13
C GLY A 415 45.16 16.78 12.42
N THR A 416 45.07 18.08 12.72
CA THR A 416 44.22 18.60 13.81
C THR A 416 42.76 18.66 13.39
N TYR A 417 41.90 19.12 14.30
CA TYR A 417 40.48 19.32 14.04
C TYR A 417 40.10 20.78 14.22
N PHE A 418 39.07 21.18 13.50
CA PHE A 418 38.37 22.45 13.69
C PHE A 418 36.85 22.26 13.65
N LEU A 419 36.11 23.20 14.24
CA LEU A 419 34.66 23.26 14.17
C LEU A 419 34.16 24.69 14.34
N TYR A 420 32.88 24.89 14.04
CA TYR A 420 32.18 26.15 14.26
C TYR A 420 30.97 25.93 15.16
N SER A 421 30.75 26.82 16.11
CA SER A 421 29.48 26.96 16.82
C SER A 421 28.83 28.29 16.48
N LYS A 422 27.53 28.27 16.14
CA LYS A 422 26.75 29.44 15.76
C LYS A 422 25.60 29.65 16.74
N LEU A 423 25.56 30.81 17.40
CA LEU A 423 24.49 31.22 18.30
C LEU A 423 23.65 32.31 17.64
N ALA A 424 22.35 32.08 17.52
CA ALA A 424 21.42 33.08 17.00
C ALA A 424 20.86 33.93 18.15
N VAL A 425 21.06 35.24 18.10
CA VAL A 425 20.64 36.18 19.15
C VAL A 425 19.81 37.32 18.57
N ASP A 426 18.95 37.92 19.39
CA ASP A 426 18.20 39.10 18.97
C ASP A 426 19.15 40.29 18.78
N LYS A 427 18.97 41.02 17.67
CA LYS A 427 19.79 42.21 17.37
C LYS A 427 19.74 43.22 18.51
N ALA A 428 18.59 43.37 19.17
CA ALA A 428 18.44 44.28 20.31
C ALA A 428 19.36 43.92 21.49
N SER A 429 19.53 42.63 21.79
CA SER A 429 20.46 42.16 22.83
C SER A 429 21.92 42.42 22.44
N TRP A 430 22.29 42.13 21.19
CA TRP A 430 23.62 42.45 20.67
C TRP A 430 23.94 43.95 20.73
N GLN A 431 23.00 44.80 20.31
CA GLN A 431 23.17 46.26 20.28
C GLN A 431 23.24 46.87 21.69
N ARG A 432 22.62 46.23 22.68
CA ARG A 432 22.66 46.63 24.10
C ARG A 432 24.03 46.40 24.74
N GLY A 433 24.90 45.62 24.11
CA GLY A 433 26.20 45.26 24.67
C GLY A 433 26.15 44.05 25.60
N ASP A 434 25.13 43.18 25.47
CA ASP A 434 25.10 41.90 26.18
C ASP A 434 26.41 41.13 25.91
N THR A 435 26.97 40.51 26.96
CA THR A 435 28.20 39.73 26.85
C THR A 435 27.86 38.27 26.58
N PHE A 436 28.33 37.76 25.46
CA PHE A 436 28.21 36.36 25.08
C PHE A 436 29.56 35.69 25.25
N GLN A 437 29.57 34.44 25.70
CA GLN A 437 30.80 33.69 25.92
C GLN A 437 30.68 32.33 25.26
N CYS A 438 31.65 32.00 24.42
CA CYS A 438 31.85 30.65 23.91
C CYS A 438 32.76 29.91 24.89
N ALA A 439 32.20 28.94 25.60
CA ALA A 439 32.89 28.06 26.54
C ALA A 439 33.25 26.76 25.84
N VAL A 440 34.53 26.37 25.91
CA VAL A 440 35.07 25.20 25.23
C VAL A 440 35.71 24.28 26.27
N MET A 441 35.33 23.01 26.24
CA MET A 441 35.91 21.97 27.09
C MET A 441 36.66 20.96 26.25
N HIS A 442 37.94 20.78 26.55
CA HIS A 442 38.84 19.88 25.83
C HIS A 442 39.93 19.38 26.76
N GLU A 443 40.40 18.15 26.59
CA GLU A 443 41.39 17.55 27.50
C GLU A 443 42.78 18.20 27.47
N ALA A 444 43.13 18.88 26.36
CA ALA A 444 44.42 19.55 26.24
C ALA A 444 44.43 20.94 26.90
N LEU A 445 43.27 21.45 27.31
CA LEU A 445 43.16 22.75 27.99
C LEU A 445 43.53 22.63 29.47
N HIS A 446 44.11 23.71 30.01
CA HIS A 446 44.27 23.84 31.45
C HIS A 446 42.90 23.77 32.16
N ASN A 447 42.78 22.91 33.18
CA ASN A 447 41.51 22.59 33.85
C ASN A 447 40.40 22.10 32.90
N HIS A 448 40.76 21.63 31.71
CA HIS A 448 39.88 21.16 30.65
C HIS A 448 38.85 22.21 30.17
N TYR A 449 39.11 23.50 30.37
CA TYR A 449 38.15 24.56 30.10
C TYR A 449 38.82 25.84 29.64
N THR A 450 38.24 26.49 28.63
CA THR A 450 38.57 27.85 28.23
C THR A 450 37.31 28.58 27.78
N GLN A 451 37.34 29.90 27.77
CA GLN A 451 36.22 30.69 27.28
C GLN A 451 36.69 31.95 26.55
N LYS A 452 35.93 32.35 25.54
CA LYS A 452 36.13 33.60 24.80
C LYS A 452 34.85 34.41 24.78
N SER A 453 34.96 35.65 25.23
CA SER A 453 33.85 36.60 25.23
C SER A 453 33.70 37.29 23.89
N ILE A 454 32.49 37.70 23.58
CA ILE A 454 32.15 38.56 22.45
C ILE A 454 30.97 39.46 22.85
N PHE A 455 31.13 40.74 22.57
CA PHE A 455 30.14 41.78 22.83
C PHE A 455 30.37 42.88 21.80
N LYS A 456 29.36 43.72 21.59
CA LYS A 456 29.49 44.85 20.67
C LYS A 456 30.51 45.85 21.23
N THR A 457 31.60 46.07 20.51
CA THR A 457 32.58 47.10 20.86
C THR A 457 32.06 48.48 20.44
N PRO A 458 32.10 49.50 21.32
CA PRO A 458 31.76 50.86 20.91
C PRO A 458 32.79 51.37 19.89
N GLY A 459 32.35 51.74 18.67
CA GLY A 459 33.16 52.47 17.69
C GLY A 459 33.66 51.71 16.45
N LYS A 460 33.20 50.48 16.20
CA LYS A 460 33.38 49.77 14.91
C LYS A 460 32.08 49.18 14.39
#